data_AF-A0AAQ0R9Q9-F1
#
_entry.id   AF-A0AAQ0R9Q9-F1
#
_cell.length_a   1.000
_cell.length_b   1.000
_cell.length_c   1.000
_cell.angle_alpha   90.00
_cell.angle_beta   90.00
_cell.angle_gamma   90.00
#
_symmetry.space_group_name_H-M   'P 1'
#
loop_
_entity.id
_entity.type
_entity.pdbx_description
1 polymer ?
#
loop_
_entity_poly.entity_id
_entity_poly.type
_entity_poly.pdbx_seq_one_letter_code
_entity_poly.pdbx_strand_id
1 'polypeptide(L)'
;MTGPTITVDLRRIEQNARVLVEASSAHGISVAGVSKSTCGSPKVARAMVRGGVTQIADSRLDNLARIRRDGITVPLMLIRAPSLNEIDDTIRYADISLNSELTTIAALGRAAQTRGVVHDIVLMIDLGDLREGILPAEALDVVAEILPIEGIRLIGIGANLACVGGIQPTVDNLSNLVYLADEITKRFSIELPIVSGGNTFSLPLLETGTMPEGINHLRLGASIVLAESPTPPGLYELLNNDAFTLTADIIEAKVKPSRPYGVSGEDAFGRRPVFDNEDKPSRRLILSIGREDISPEGLTPIDPRLKVISASSDHLLVDAGETGDEYRLGGTVDFTIDYGALLMAMTSPYVEKRYVLGTEPIDANATVELIDLETAGLARHLLDHGLREDMSGIGFNCIQAENAAADLTTLPLWLTSEAWQNTRIPIATEPGTDLGAIIFASHGDIEQLLSSAADLHGPSLENTVLVGVKNATVDHKRALDEYGVLLVTIDEIDRHGMAALMPHVLAAAGQGVNGVHVHFDMDIIDGRVLGVDDTTHLGGLTFREAHLAAEFISETGLTRSMSIGSVAAADSDPLGRQATFVDGLVASLLGRKVVKA
;
A
#
# COMPACT_ATOMS: atom_id res chain seq x y z
N MET A 1 -3.06 -7.61 23.75
CA MET A 1 -3.67 -8.52 22.77
C MET A 1 -3.81 -7.71 21.50
N THR A 2 -3.19 -8.17 20.42
CA THR A 2 -3.35 -7.57 19.09
C THR A 2 -4.82 -7.74 18.70
N GLY A 3 -5.45 -6.68 18.19
CA GLY A 3 -6.86 -6.75 17.78
C GLY A 3 -7.06 -7.66 16.56
N PRO A 4 -8.30 -7.76 16.04
CA PRO A 4 -8.53 -8.42 14.75
C PRO A 4 -7.64 -7.79 13.68
N THR A 5 -7.07 -8.61 12.80
CA THR A 5 -6.10 -8.19 11.77
C THR A 5 -6.58 -8.62 10.40
N ILE A 6 -6.54 -7.72 9.41
CA ILE A 6 -6.65 -8.08 8.00
C ILE A 6 -5.25 -8.08 7.36
N THR A 7 -4.83 -9.25 6.90
CA THR A 7 -3.59 -9.42 6.13
C THR A 7 -3.89 -9.19 4.65
N VAL A 8 -3.06 -8.38 4.00
CA VAL A 8 -3.19 -7.98 2.59
C VAL A 8 -1.92 -8.38 1.83
N ASP A 9 -2.03 -9.33 0.91
CA ASP A 9 -0.94 -9.77 0.03
C ASP A 9 -0.88 -8.89 -1.22
N LEU A 10 0.07 -7.96 -1.24
CA LEU A 10 0.24 -7.01 -2.32
C LEU A 10 0.80 -7.66 -3.60
N ARG A 11 1.53 -8.79 -3.50
CA ARG A 11 2.03 -9.48 -4.70
C ARG A 11 0.87 -10.08 -5.48
N ARG A 12 -0.10 -10.65 -4.77
CA ARG A 12 -1.32 -11.19 -5.39
C ARG A 12 -2.15 -10.11 -6.07
N ILE A 13 -2.27 -8.95 -5.43
CA ILE A 13 -2.94 -7.78 -6.03
C ILE A 13 -2.20 -7.31 -7.30
N GLU A 14 -0.88 -7.23 -7.25
CA GLU A 14 -0.05 -6.87 -8.42
C GLU A 14 -0.22 -7.87 -9.57
N GLN A 15 -0.15 -9.17 -9.27
CA GLN A 15 -0.35 -10.23 -10.26
C GLN A 15 -1.74 -10.16 -10.88
N ASN A 16 -2.78 -9.95 -10.08
CA ASN A 16 -4.15 -9.81 -10.56
C ASN A 16 -4.30 -8.59 -11.48
N ALA A 17 -3.74 -7.45 -11.08
CA ALA A 17 -3.73 -6.25 -11.90
C ALA A 17 -3.03 -6.53 -13.24
N ARG A 18 -1.87 -7.21 -13.24
CA ARG A 18 -1.11 -7.56 -14.44
C ARG A 18 -1.90 -8.42 -15.42
N VAL A 19 -2.52 -9.50 -14.94
CA VAL A 19 -3.36 -10.37 -15.76
C VAL A 19 -4.49 -9.57 -16.43
N LEU A 20 -5.18 -8.72 -15.67
CA LEU A 20 -6.31 -7.93 -16.18
C LEU A 20 -5.87 -6.82 -17.14
N VAL A 21 -4.73 -6.16 -16.88
CA VAL A 21 -4.14 -5.16 -17.76
C VAL A 21 -3.71 -5.80 -19.08
N GLU A 22 -3.00 -6.93 -19.04
CA GLU A 22 -2.56 -7.65 -20.23
C GLU A 22 -3.77 -8.08 -21.10
N ALA A 23 -4.80 -8.68 -20.50
CA ALA A 23 -6.03 -9.07 -21.19
C ALA A 23 -6.79 -7.87 -21.80
N SER A 24 -6.82 -6.73 -21.10
CA SER A 24 -7.45 -5.50 -21.59
C SER A 24 -6.64 -4.86 -22.72
N SER A 25 -5.33 -4.80 -22.58
CA SER A 25 -4.42 -4.17 -23.55
C SER A 25 -4.41 -4.89 -24.90
N ALA A 26 -4.61 -6.22 -24.90
CA ALA A 26 -4.79 -7.01 -26.12
C ALA A 26 -5.97 -6.54 -27.00
N HIS A 27 -6.92 -5.82 -26.40
CA HIS A 27 -8.09 -5.22 -27.06
C HIS A 27 -7.99 -3.68 -27.16
N GLY A 28 -6.82 -3.10 -26.89
CA GLY A 28 -6.63 -1.64 -26.92
C GLY A 28 -7.31 -0.90 -25.75
N ILE A 29 -7.59 -1.61 -24.64
CA ILE A 29 -8.30 -1.06 -23.48
C ILE A 29 -7.30 -0.78 -22.35
N SER A 30 -7.30 0.47 -21.90
CA SER A 30 -6.59 0.92 -20.70
C SER A 30 -7.39 0.62 -19.42
N VAL A 31 -6.69 0.47 -18.29
CA VAL A 31 -7.30 0.13 -17.00
C VAL A 31 -6.98 1.21 -15.96
N ALA A 32 -8.03 1.73 -15.32
CA ALA A 32 -7.93 2.45 -14.06
C ALA A 32 -8.17 1.48 -12.90
N GLY A 33 -7.17 1.33 -12.02
CA GLY A 33 -7.27 0.53 -10.80
C GLY A 33 -8.06 1.26 -9.71
N VAL A 34 -9.13 0.65 -9.20
CA VAL A 34 -10.03 1.28 -8.23
C VAL A 34 -9.64 0.88 -6.80
N SER A 35 -9.11 1.83 -6.02
CA SER A 35 -8.61 1.63 -4.65
C SER A 35 -9.69 1.75 -3.55
N LYS A 36 -10.94 1.99 -3.93
CA LYS A 36 -12.04 2.30 -3.00
C LYS A 36 -12.22 1.23 -1.90
N SER A 37 -12.21 -0.05 -2.28
CA SER A 37 -12.45 -1.16 -1.35
C SER A 37 -11.34 -1.32 -0.30
N THR A 38 -10.15 -0.80 -0.59
CA THR A 38 -8.99 -0.81 0.31
C THR A 38 -8.82 0.52 1.03
N CYS A 39 -9.90 1.31 1.09
CA CYS A 39 -9.91 2.65 1.68
C CYS A 39 -8.77 3.50 1.12
N GLY A 40 -8.49 3.45 -0.19
CA GLY A 40 -7.41 4.22 -0.81
C GLY A 40 -6.02 3.97 -0.23
N SER A 41 -5.71 2.72 0.13
CA SER A 41 -4.38 2.33 0.63
C SER A 41 -3.32 2.60 -0.44
N PRO A 42 -2.29 3.45 -0.18
CA PRO A 42 -1.24 3.72 -1.17
C PRO A 42 -0.45 2.45 -1.50
N LYS A 43 -0.12 1.61 -0.52
CA LYS A 43 0.45 0.26 -0.74
C LYS A 43 -0.31 -0.58 -1.78
N VAL A 44 -1.63 -0.62 -1.68
CA VAL A 44 -2.48 -1.34 -2.66
C VAL A 44 -2.46 -0.63 -4.02
N ALA A 45 -2.55 0.71 -4.04
CA ALA A 45 -2.49 1.48 -5.28
C ALA A 45 -1.14 1.28 -6.00
N ARG A 46 -0.01 1.26 -5.28
CA ARG A 46 1.31 0.93 -5.85
C ARG A 46 1.34 -0.47 -6.44
N ALA A 47 0.78 -1.47 -5.74
CA ALA A 47 0.67 -2.82 -6.27
C ALA A 47 -0.12 -2.87 -7.58
N MET A 48 -1.23 -2.12 -7.68
CA MET A 48 -1.98 -1.99 -8.94
C MET A 48 -1.12 -1.34 -10.04
N VAL A 49 -0.40 -0.25 -9.72
CA VAL A 49 0.47 0.47 -10.68
C VAL A 49 1.61 -0.41 -11.18
N ARG A 50 2.26 -1.19 -10.30
CA ARG A 50 3.26 -2.20 -10.69
C ARG A 50 2.67 -3.28 -11.59
N GLY A 51 1.40 -3.62 -11.38
CA GLY A 51 0.64 -4.50 -12.27
C GLY A 51 0.29 -3.86 -13.62
N GLY A 52 0.63 -2.58 -13.84
CA GLY A 52 0.47 -1.90 -15.12
C GLY A 52 -0.82 -1.10 -15.28
N VAL A 53 -1.60 -0.86 -14.21
CA VAL A 53 -2.73 0.07 -14.33
C VAL A 53 -2.20 1.47 -14.65
N THR A 54 -2.85 2.15 -15.60
CA THR A 54 -2.39 3.45 -16.10
C THR A 54 -2.94 4.62 -15.31
N GLN A 55 -3.92 4.38 -14.44
CA GLN A 55 -4.61 5.38 -13.62
C GLN A 55 -5.05 4.74 -12.30
N ILE A 56 -5.19 5.54 -11.24
CA ILE A 56 -5.80 5.11 -9.98
C ILE A 56 -7.09 5.88 -9.74
N ALA A 57 -8.13 5.18 -9.32
CA ALA A 57 -9.47 5.69 -9.16
C ALA A 57 -9.97 5.50 -7.73
N ASP A 58 -10.57 6.52 -7.14
CA ASP A 58 -11.23 6.42 -5.83
C ASP A 58 -12.49 7.30 -5.75
N SER A 59 -13.37 6.96 -4.83
CA SER A 59 -14.62 7.68 -4.57
C SER A 59 -14.49 8.74 -3.48
N ARG A 60 -13.36 8.84 -2.78
CA ARG A 60 -13.12 9.80 -1.70
C ARG A 60 -11.90 10.67 -2.01
N LEU A 61 -12.04 11.98 -1.82
CA LEU A 61 -10.92 12.91 -2.03
C LEU A 61 -9.81 12.71 -1.00
N ASP A 62 -10.13 12.39 0.25
CA ASP A 62 -9.12 12.07 1.27
C ASP A 62 -8.24 10.88 0.85
N ASN A 63 -8.84 9.91 0.15
CA ASN A 63 -8.11 8.77 -0.39
C ASN A 63 -7.17 9.18 -1.52
N LEU A 64 -7.66 9.98 -2.48
CA LEU A 64 -6.82 10.51 -3.57
C LEU A 64 -5.70 11.41 -3.04
N ALA A 65 -5.99 12.24 -2.04
CA ALA A 65 -5.00 13.08 -1.38
C ALA A 65 -3.89 12.24 -0.73
N ARG A 66 -4.25 11.16 -0.02
CA ARG A 66 -3.27 10.24 0.58
C ARG A 66 -2.42 9.53 -0.47
N ILE A 67 -3.05 9.02 -1.54
CA ILE A 67 -2.35 8.38 -2.68
C ILE A 67 -1.38 9.37 -3.35
N ARG A 68 -1.80 10.63 -3.55
CA ARG A 68 -0.95 11.68 -4.12
C ARG A 68 0.25 11.98 -3.24
N ARG A 69 0.02 12.19 -1.94
CA ARG A 69 1.08 12.49 -0.95
C ARG A 69 2.12 11.38 -0.88
N ASP A 70 1.70 10.14 -1.05
CA ASP A 70 2.61 9.00 -1.09
C ASP A 70 3.60 9.05 -2.28
N GLY A 71 3.35 9.86 -3.30
CA GLY A 71 4.23 10.00 -4.48
C GLY A 71 3.76 9.19 -5.70
N ILE A 72 2.53 8.69 -5.69
CA ILE A 72 1.94 8.01 -6.86
C ILE A 72 1.59 9.05 -7.93
N THR A 73 2.25 8.94 -9.09
CA THR A 73 2.22 9.97 -10.16
C THR A 73 1.29 9.64 -11.32
N VAL A 74 0.78 8.40 -11.41
CA VAL A 74 -0.25 8.08 -12.42
C VAL A 74 -1.48 8.97 -12.21
N PRO A 75 -2.26 9.27 -13.27
CA PRO A 75 -3.43 10.12 -13.12
C PRO A 75 -4.43 9.56 -12.10
N LEU A 76 -4.91 10.46 -11.24
CA LEU A 76 -5.89 10.17 -10.19
C LEU A 76 -7.29 10.57 -10.63
N MET A 77 -8.22 9.63 -10.58
CA MET A 77 -9.60 9.81 -11.03
C MET A 77 -10.58 9.77 -9.85
N LEU A 78 -11.36 10.85 -9.67
CA LEU A 78 -12.52 10.84 -8.79
C LEU A 78 -13.70 10.17 -9.51
N ILE A 79 -14.07 8.98 -9.05
CA ILE A 79 -15.12 8.15 -9.70
C ILE A 79 -16.55 8.48 -9.25
N ARG A 80 -16.82 9.76 -8.96
CA ARG A 80 -18.14 10.33 -8.70
C ARG A 80 -18.11 11.84 -8.94
N ALA A 81 -19.29 12.44 -9.05
CA ALA A 81 -19.40 13.89 -8.99
C ALA A 81 -18.99 14.40 -7.59
N PRO A 82 -18.16 15.45 -7.49
CA PRO A 82 -17.89 16.12 -6.23
C PRO A 82 -19.11 16.95 -5.79
N SER A 83 -19.27 17.13 -4.48
CA SER A 83 -20.18 18.14 -3.95
C SER A 83 -19.60 19.55 -4.16
N LEU A 84 -20.43 20.58 -4.08
CA LEU A 84 -19.97 21.97 -4.25
C LEU A 84 -18.91 22.40 -3.22
N ASN A 85 -18.92 21.79 -2.03
CA ASN A 85 -17.92 22.04 -0.98
C ASN A 85 -16.59 21.33 -1.23
N GLU A 86 -16.57 20.35 -2.14
CA GLU A 86 -15.40 19.53 -2.47
C GLU A 86 -14.68 20.03 -3.74
N ILE A 87 -15.16 21.11 -4.36
CA ILE A 87 -14.65 21.60 -5.66
C ILE A 87 -13.16 21.94 -5.58
N ASP A 88 -12.75 22.75 -4.59
CA ASP A 88 -11.35 23.17 -4.46
C ASP A 88 -10.40 21.99 -4.19
N ASP A 89 -10.85 21.00 -3.45
CA ASP A 89 -10.09 19.78 -3.16
C ASP A 89 -10.09 18.82 -4.34
N THR A 90 -11.15 18.80 -5.14
CA THR A 90 -11.20 18.04 -6.41
C THR A 90 -10.12 18.54 -7.36
N ILE A 91 -10.05 19.87 -7.59
CA ILE A 91 -9.02 20.47 -8.44
C ILE A 91 -7.61 20.25 -7.88
N ARG A 92 -7.47 20.06 -6.57
CA ARG A 92 -6.17 19.84 -5.93
C ARG A 92 -5.68 18.41 -6.06
N TYR A 93 -6.56 17.42 -5.89
CA TYR A 93 -6.16 16.03 -5.68
C TYR A 93 -6.50 15.09 -6.85
N ALA A 94 -7.50 15.43 -7.68
CA ALA A 94 -7.89 14.61 -8.81
C ALA A 94 -7.45 15.27 -10.12
N ASP A 95 -6.85 14.50 -11.01
CA ASP A 95 -6.56 14.96 -12.37
C ASP A 95 -7.80 14.84 -13.26
N ILE A 96 -8.64 13.83 -12.98
CA ILE A 96 -9.87 13.52 -13.73
C ILE A 96 -11.04 13.41 -12.74
N SER A 97 -12.22 13.92 -13.09
CA SER A 97 -13.45 13.63 -12.32
C SER A 97 -14.63 13.22 -13.20
N LEU A 98 -15.40 12.24 -12.71
CA LEU A 98 -16.63 11.79 -13.36
C LEU A 98 -17.79 12.73 -12.99
N ASN A 99 -18.48 13.28 -13.98
CA ASN A 99 -19.53 14.29 -13.74
C ASN A 99 -20.74 14.06 -14.64
N SER A 100 -21.91 14.55 -14.20
CA SER A 100 -23.13 14.62 -15.01
C SER A 100 -23.90 15.93 -14.83
N GLU A 101 -23.66 16.65 -13.73
CA GLU A 101 -24.37 17.89 -13.39
C GLU A 101 -23.61 19.13 -13.89
N LEU A 102 -24.26 19.92 -14.76
CA LEU A 102 -23.70 21.14 -15.35
C LEU A 102 -23.30 22.17 -14.28
N THR A 103 -24.10 22.30 -13.22
CA THR A 103 -23.83 23.24 -12.13
C THR A 103 -22.48 22.91 -11.45
N THR A 104 -22.21 21.63 -11.24
CA THR A 104 -20.95 21.13 -10.67
C THR A 104 -19.79 21.36 -11.63
N ILE A 105 -19.96 21.06 -12.92
CA ILE A 105 -18.91 21.27 -13.94
C ILE A 105 -18.55 22.75 -14.04
N ALA A 106 -19.53 23.66 -14.03
CA ALA A 106 -19.29 25.10 -14.04
C ALA A 106 -18.56 25.58 -12.78
N ALA A 107 -18.82 24.96 -11.62
CA ALA A 107 -18.09 25.26 -10.38
C ALA A 107 -16.63 24.77 -10.45
N LEU A 108 -16.40 23.55 -10.97
CA LEU A 108 -15.06 23.03 -11.24
C LEU A 108 -14.28 23.96 -12.17
N GLY A 109 -14.90 24.44 -13.26
CA GLY A 109 -14.25 25.36 -14.20
C GLY A 109 -13.76 26.63 -13.53
N ARG A 110 -14.62 27.31 -12.76
CA ARG A 110 -14.24 28.52 -12.02
C ARG A 110 -13.09 28.29 -11.03
N ALA A 111 -13.10 27.16 -10.32
CA ALA A 111 -12.04 26.82 -9.38
C ALA A 111 -10.72 26.47 -10.09
N ALA A 112 -10.78 25.73 -11.20
CA ALA A 112 -9.64 25.42 -12.06
C ALA A 112 -8.98 26.69 -12.60
N GLN A 113 -9.78 27.64 -13.10
CA GLN A 113 -9.29 28.95 -13.54
C GLN A 113 -8.61 29.74 -12.42
N THR A 114 -9.22 29.75 -11.23
CA THR A 114 -8.64 30.44 -10.06
C THR A 114 -7.27 29.88 -9.69
N ARG A 115 -7.05 28.58 -9.93
CA ARG A 115 -5.78 27.88 -9.69
C ARG A 115 -4.84 27.86 -10.91
N GLY A 116 -5.25 28.41 -12.05
CA GLY A 116 -4.46 28.43 -13.28
C GLY A 116 -4.26 27.06 -13.93
N VAL A 117 -5.19 26.12 -13.71
CA VAL A 117 -5.16 24.76 -14.28
C VAL A 117 -6.37 24.51 -15.17
N VAL A 118 -6.31 23.46 -15.99
CA VAL A 118 -7.45 22.93 -16.74
C VAL A 118 -7.77 21.56 -16.16
N HIS A 119 -9.02 21.38 -15.73
CA HIS A 119 -9.47 20.13 -15.10
C HIS A 119 -10.14 19.21 -16.12
N ASP A 120 -9.73 17.95 -16.13
CA ASP A 120 -10.28 16.96 -17.05
C ASP A 120 -11.55 16.33 -16.46
N ILE A 121 -12.57 16.21 -17.31
CA ILE A 121 -13.82 15.54 -16.93
C ILE A 121 -14.19 14.43 -17.91
N VAL A 122 -14.82 13.40 -17.36
CA VAL A 122 -15.54 12.39 -18.13
C VAL A 122 -17.02 12.54 -17.82
N LEU A 123 -17.83 12.74 -18.87
CA LEU A 123 -19.28 12.89 -18.75
C LEU A 123 -19.94 11.51 -18.60
N MET A 124 -20.68 11.33 -17.51
CA MET A 124 -21.35 10.06 -17.22
C MET A 124 -22.70 9.98 -17.94
N ILE A 125 -22.93 8.87 -18.64
CA ILE A 125 -24.16 8.54 -19.35
C ILE A 125 -24.84 7.37 -18.63
N ASP A 126 -26.11 7.54 -18.31
CA ASP A 126 -26.92 6.47 -17.74
C ASP A 126 -27.40 5.55 -18.86
N LEU A 127 -26.98 4.29 -18.79
CA LEU A 127 -27.37 3.25 -19.77
C LEU A 127 -28.32 2.22 -19.17
N GLY A 128 -29.04 2.56 -18.10
CA GLY A 128 -30.13 1.78 -17.53
C GLY A 128 -30.00 1.47 -16.04
N ASP A 129 -28.85 1.72 -15.40
CA ASP A 129 -28.67 1.44 -13.97
C ASP A 129 -29.45 2.44 -13.08
N LEU A 130 -29.85 3.61 -13.62
CA LEU A 130 -30.60 4.66 -12.93
C LEU A 130 -29.91 5.13 -11.64
N ARG A 131 -28.57 5.18 -11.66
CA ARG A 131 -27.72 5.54 -10.52
C ARG A 131 -27.12 6.94 -10.68
N GLU A 132 -26.39 7.17 -11.76
CA GLU A 132 -25.78 8.45 -12.12
C GLU A 132 -25.61 8.58 -13.63
N GLY A 133 -25.44 9.81 -14.08
CA GLY A 133 -25.30 10.13 -15.49
C GLY A 133 -26.53 10.84 -16.04
N ILE A 134 -26.34 11.48 -17.18
CA ILE A 134 -27.43 12.05 -17.97
C ILE A 134 -28.03 10.97 -18.87
N LEU A 135 -29.25 11.18 -19.37
CA LEU A 135 -29.85 10.25 -20.31
C LEU A 135 -29.15 10.34 -21.68
N PRO A 136 -29.08 9.25 -22.46
CA PRO A 136 -28.47 9.24 -23.79
C PRO A 136 -28.98 10.34 -24.73
N ALA A 137 -30.28 10.64 -24.64
CA ALA A 137 -30.92 11.66 -25.47
C ALA A 137 -30.47 13.09 -25.15
N GLU A 138 -29.94 13.33 -23.95
CA GLU A 138 -29.50 14.65 -23.47
C GLU A 138 -28.02 14.90 -23.80
N ALA A 139 -27.27 13.87 -24.22
CA ALA A 139 -25.82 13.91 -24.32
C ALA A 139 -25.29 15.04 -25.20
N LEU A 140 -25.86 15.23 -26.39
CA LEU A 140 -25.40 16.28 -27.31
C LEU A 140 -25.68 17.69 -26.77
N ASP A 141 -26.84 17.90 -26.16
CA ASP A 141 -27.23 19.21 -25.61
C ASP A 141 -26.35 19.56 -24.41
N VAL A 142 -26.13 18.62 -23.49
CA VAL A 142 -25.26 18.82 -22.33
C VAL A 142 -23.81 19.06 -22.75
N VAL A 143 -23.30 18.33 -23.75
CA VAL A 143 -21.94 18.60 -24.27
C VAL A 143 -21.84 20.01 -24.86
N ALA A 144 -22.86 20.48 -25.59
CA ALA A 144 -22.87 21.85 -26.12
C ALA A 144 -22.77 22.91 -25.02
N GLU A 145 -23.30 22.63 -23.83
CA GLU A 145 -23.21 23.51 -22.65
C GLU A 145 -21.87 23.36 -21.89
N ILE A 146 -21.23 22.19 -21.93
CA ILE A 146 -19.93 21.95 -21.28
C ILE A 146 -18.80 22.66 -22.03
N LEU A 147 -18.77 22.58 -23.36
CA LEU A 147 -17.62 23.04 -24.16
C LEU A 147 -17.23 24.51 -23.96
N PRO A 148 -18.15 25.46 -23.75
CA PRO A 148 -17.81 26.86 -23.46
C PRO A 148 -17.31 27.11 -22.04
N ILE A 149 -17.35 26.13 -21.13
CA ILE A 149 -16.93 26.31 -19.73
C ILE A 149 -15.41 26.37 -19.66
N GLU A 150 -14.88 27.58 -19.45
CA GLU A 150 -13.45 27.79 -19.27
C GLU A 150 -12.91 27.06 -18.03
N GLY A 151 -11.67 26.55 -18.12
CA GLY A 151 -11.04 25.76 -17.06
C GLY A 151 -11.42 24.28 -17.05
N ILE A 152 -12.32 23.83 -17.95
CA ILE A 152 -12.71 22.44 -18.12
C ILE A 152 -12.27 21.91 -19.48
N ARG A 153 -11.85 20.64 -19.50
CA ARG A 153 -11.67 19.86 -20.73
C ARG A 153 -12.48 18.57 -20.65
N LEU A 154 -13.42 18.40 -21.57
CA LEU A 154 -14.14 17.14 -21.75
C LEU A 154 -13.22 16.14 -22.46
N ILE A 155 -12.75 15.12 -21.74
CA ILE A 155 -11.83 14.11 -22.28
C ILE A 155 -12.51 12.77 -22.59
N GLY A 156 -13.79 12.63 -22.29
CA GLY A 156 -14.47 11.37 -22.51
C GLY A 156 -15.91 11.30 -22.04
N ILE A 157 -16.51 10.16 -22.34
CA ILE A 157 -17.79 9.74 -21.76
C ILE A 157 -17.63 8.36 -21.12
N GLY A 158 -18.48 8.06 -20.14
CA GLY A 158 -18.44 6.77 -19.45
C GLY A 158 -19.81 6.35 -18.94
N ALA A 159 -19.96 5.07 -18.66
CA ALA A 159 -21.14 4.53 -17.99
C ALA A 159 -20.73 3.69 -16.79
N ASN A 160 -21.63 3.56 -15.81
CA ASN A 160 -21.49 2.55 -14.77
C ASN A 160 -22.74 1.69 -14.73
N LEU A 161 -22.55 0.37 -14.79
CA LEU A 161 -23.61 -0.63 -14.81
C LEU A 161 -23.43 -1.61 -13.64
N ALA A 162 -24.44 -2.46 -13.41
CA ALA A 162 -24.47 -3.50 -12.39
C ALA A 162 -24.25 -2.99 -10.96
N CYS A 163 -24.87 -1.85 -10.61
CA CYS A 163 -24.79 -1.31 -9.27
C CYS A 163 -26.16 -1.27 -8.58
N VAL A 164 -26.91 -0.18 -8.69
CA VAL A 164 -28.19 -0.04 -7.97
C VAL A 164 -29.31 -0.74 -8.73
N GLY A 165 -29.37 -0.52 -10.05
CA GLY A 165 -30.35 -1.17 -10.92
C GLY A 165 -30.01 -2.64 -11.24
N GLY A 166 -28.76 -3.06 -11.00
CA GLY A 166 -28.30 -4.43 -11.28
C GLY A 166 -28.24 -4.76 -12.78
N ILE A 167 -28.33 -3.76 -13.65
CA ILE A 167 -28.32 -3.92 -15.11
C ILE A 167 -26.93 -4.37 -15.53
N GLN A 168 -26.81 -5.57 -16.10
CA GLN A 168 -25.54 -6.11 -16.56
C GLN A 168 -25.07 -5.40 -17.84
N PRO A 169 -23.76 -5.18 -18.03
CA PRO A 169 -23.21 -4.73 -19.30
C PRO A 169 -23.57 -5.69 -20.44
N THR A 170 -24.02 -5.12 -21.56
CA THR A 170 -24.28 -5.86 -22.79
C THR A 170 -23.61 -5.15 -23.97
N VAL A 171 -23.46 -5.87 -25.08
CA VAL A 171 -23.03 -5.31 -26.35
C VAL A 171 -23.90 -4.13 -26.75
N ASP A 172 -25.23 -4.22 -26.57
CA ASP A 172 -26.17 -3.17 -26.97
C ASP A 172 -25.96 -1.86 -26.17
N ASN A 173 -25.88 -1.96 -24.84
CA ASN A 173 -25.68 -0.79 -23.99
C ASN A 173 -24.33 -0.12 -24.31
N LEU A 174 -23.25 -0.90 -24.40
CA LEU A 174 -21.93 -0.35 -24.66
C LEU A 174 -21.75 0.13 -26.11
N SER A 175 -22.43 -0.48 -27.08
CA SER A 175 -22.46 0.03 -28.47
C SER A 175 -23.18 1.37 -28.54
N ASN A 176 -24.22 1.59 -27.72
CA ASN A 176 -24.85 2.90 -27.60
C ASN A 176 -23.88 3.95 -27.04
N LEU A 177 -23.04 3.59 -26.05
CA LEU A 177 -22.00 4.49 -25.55
C LEU A 177 -20.99 4.86 -26.65
N VAL A 178 -20.50 3.87 -27.41
CA VAL A 178 -19.59 4.12 -28.55
C VAL A 178 -20.26 5.02 -29.58
N TYR A 179 -21.51 4.74 -29.95
CA TYR A 179 -22.26 5.58 -30.89
C TYR A 179 -22.36 7.04 -30.43
N LEU A 180 -22.65 7.26 -29.14
CA LEU A 180 -22.70 8.62 -28.58
C LEU A 180 -21.34 9.32 -28.62
N ALA A 181 -20.25 8.62 -28.30
CA ALA A 181 -18.90 9.17 -28.39
C ALA A 181 -18.59 9.63 -29.82
N ASP A 182 -18.91 8.78 -30.80
CA ASP A 182 -18.78 9.05 -32.22
C ASP A 182 -19.56 10.29 -32.67
N GLU A 183 -20.83 10.39 -32.26
CA GLU A 183 -21.68 11.52 -32.60
C GLU A 183 -21.20 12.82 -31.95
N ILE A 184 -20.74 12.78 -30.70
CA ILE A 184 -20.14 13.93 -30.01
C ILE A 184 -18.89 14.40 -30.76
N THR A 185 -17.95 13.49 -31.06
CA THR A 185 -16.72 13.81 -31.79
C THR A 185 -17.02 14.43 -33.16
N LYS A 186 -17.94 13.85 -33.93
CA LYS A 186 -18.33 14.39 -35.25
C LYS A 186 -19.01 15.75 -35.14
N ARG A 187 -19.97 15.89 -34.22
CA ARG A 187 -20.82 17.08 -34.11
C ARG A 187 -20.07 18.32 -33.63
N PHE A 188 -19.11 18.12 -32.72
CA PHE A 188 -18.37 19.20 -32.07
C PHE A 188 -16.91 19.30 -32.52
N SER A 189 -16.42 18.35 -33.33
CA SER A 189 -15.03 18.30 -33.80
C SER A 189 -14.02 18.30 -32.65
N ILE A 190 -14.30 17.48 -31.63
CA ILE A 190 -13.46 17.29 -30.44
C ILE A 190 -12.98 15.83 -30.34
N GLU A 191 -11.87 15.61 -29.65
CA GLU A 191 -11.38 14.27 -29.32
C GLU A 191 -11.91 13.81 -27.97
N LEU A 192 -12.33 12.55 -27.89
CA LEU A 192 -12.70 11.87 -26.65
C LEU A 192 -11.75 10.70 -26.43
N PRO A 193 -10.55 10.93 -25.85
CA PRO A 193 -9.58 9.86 -25.60
C PRO A 193 -10.11 8.76 -24.66
N ILE A 194 -11.16 9.02 -23.87
CA ILE A 194 -11.78 8.03 -22.98
C ILE A 194 -13.22 7.74 -23.38
N VAL A 195 -13.50 6.49 -23.74
CA VAL A 195 -14.84 5.91 -23.82
C VAL A 195 -14.88 4.75 -22.84
N SER A 196 -15.36 5.02 -21.62
CA SER A 196 -15.21 4.06 -20.54
C SER A 196 -16.40 3.14 -20.36
N GLY A 197 -16.18 1.86 -20.68
CA GLY A 197 -17.20 0.80 -20.71
C GLY A 197 -17.71 0.33 -19.35
N GLY A 198 -17.13 0.80 -18.25
CA GLY A 198 -17.66 0.52 -16.91
C GLY A 198 -16.65 -0.12 -15.97
N ASN A 199 -17.11 -1.13 -15.25
CA ASN A 199 -16.42 -1.72 -14.11
C ASN A 199 -16.18 -3.23 -14.31
N THR A 200 -15.81 -3.94 -13.24
CA THR A 200 -15.61 -5.42 -13.22
C THR A 200 -16.69 -6.20 -13.98
N PHE A 201 -17.93 -5.74 -13.96
CA PHE A 201 -19.04 -6.44 -14.63
C PHE A 201 -18.95 -6.41 -16.16
N SER A 202 -18.01 -5.66 -16.74
CA SER A 202 -17.77 -5.60 -18.19
C SER A 202 -16.77 -6.65 -18.66
N LEU A 203 -16.05 -7.32 -17.74
CA LEU A 203 -15.06 -8.34 -18.07
C LEU A 203 -15.62 -9.54 -18.85
N PRO A 204 -16.87 -10.02 -18.66
CA PRO A 204 -17.44 -11.06 -19.52
C PRO A 204 -17.44 -10.71 -21.01
N LEU A 205 -17.67 -9.44 -21.37
CA LEU A 205 -17.62 -8.99 -22.77
C LEU A 205 -16.18 -8.94 -23.30
N LEU A 206 -15.22 -8.60 -22.43
CA LEU A 206 -13.80 -8.62 -22.76
C LEU A 206 -13.32 -10.06 -23.05
N GLU A 207 -13.60 -11.00 -22.15
CA GLU A 207 -13.13 -12.39 -22.30
C GLU A 207 -13.77 -13.10 -23.50
N THR A 208 -15.05 -12.85 -23.77
CA THR A 208 -15.73 -13.42 -24.93
C THR A 208 -15.36 -12.75 -26.26
N GLY A 209 -14.54 -11.70 -26.24
CA GLY A 209 -14.18 -10.93 -27.44
C GLY A 209 -15.36 -10.17 -28.06
N THR A 210 -16.39 -9.87 -27.27
CA THR A 210 -17.63 -9.19 -27.72
C THR A 210 -17.71 -7.73 -27.27
N MET A 211 -16.70 -7.22 -26.58
CA MET A 211 -16.59 -5.80 -26.23
C MET A 211 -16.70 -4.93 -27.51
N PRO A 212 -17.62 -3.95 -27.57
CA PRO A 212 -17.75 -3.10 -28.74
C PRO A 212 -16.45 -2.34 -29.07
N GLU A 213 -16.07 -2.37 -30.34
CA GLU A 213 -14.94 -1.61 -30.87
C GLU A 213 -15.18 -0.11 -30.62
N GLY A 214 -14.25 0.54 -29.91
CA GLY A 214 -14.39 1.93 -29.46
C GLY A 214 -14.45 2.10 -27.94
N ILE A 215 -14.83 1.05 -27.18
CA ILE A 215 -14.57 1.03 -25.74
C ILE A 215 -13.06 0.88 -25.54
N ASN A 216 -12.44 1.82 -24.82
CA ASN A 216 -10.98 1.87 -24.67
C ASN A 216 -10.51 2.07 -23.21
N HIS A 217 -11.44 2.06 -22.25
CA HIS A 217 -11.14 2.29 -20.84
C HIS A 217 -12.07 1.52 -19.89
N LEU A 218 -11.50 0.81 -18.90
CA LEU A 218 -12.25 0.12 -17.83
C LEU A 218 -11.77 0.56 -16.45
N ARG A 219 -12.69 0.59 -15.47
CA ARG A 219 -12.43 0.92 -14.07
C ARG A 219 -12.57 -0.33 -13.19
N LEU A 220 -11.47 -1.02 -12.94
CA LEU A 220 -11.48 -2.34 -12.29
C LEU A 220 -11.03 -2.23 -10.84
N GLY A 221 -11.80 -2.84 -9.92
CA GLY A 221 -11.50 -2.83 -8.48
C GLY A 221 -11.61 -4.22 -7.89
N ALA A 222 -12.86 -4.67 -7.70
CA ALA A 222 -13.15 -5.96 -7.07
C ALA A 222 -12.49 -7.16 -7.76
N SER A 223 -12.33 -7.14 -9.09
CA SER A 223 -11.61 -8.20 -9.81
C SER A 223 -10.12 -8.20 -9.50
N ILE A 224 -9.51 -7.01 -9.32
CA ILE A 224 -8.10 -6.90 -8.95
C ILE A 224 -7.88 -7.40 -7.52
N VAL A 225 -8.72 -6.98 -6.57
CA VAL A 225 -8.47 -7.23 -5.13
C VAL A 225 -9.03 -8.56 -4.61
N LEU A 226 -10.12 -9.08 -5.18
CA LEU A 226 -10.81 -10.27 -4.68
C LEU A 226 -11.01 -11.36 -5.74
N ALA A 227 -10.58 -11.12 -6.99
CA ALA A 227 -10.97 -11.95 -8.13
C ALA A 227 -12.50 -12.13 -8.23
N GLU A 228 -13.30 -11.14 -7.82
CA GLU A 228 -14.73 -11.33 -7.61
C GLU A 228 -15.55 -11.44 -8.91
N SER A 229 -16.71 -12.12 -8.82
CA SER A 229 -17.70 -12.27 -9.89
C SER A 229 -18.30 -10.92 -10.34
N PRO A 230 -18.58 -10.72 -11.64
CA PRO A 230 -18.50 -11.70 -12.73
C PRO A 230 -17.16 -11.59 -13.45
N THR A 231 -16.05 -11.85 -12.76
CA THR A 231 -14.84 -12.30 -13.45
C THR A 231 -15.16 -13.64 -14.13
N PRO A 232 -15.02 -13.72 -15.46
CA PRO A 232 -15.52 -14.86 -16.20
C PRO A 232 -14.51 -16.05 -16.23
N PRO A 233 -14.94 -17.28 -16.56
CA PRO A 233 -14.10 -18.48 -16.51
C PRO A 233 -12.94 -18.45 -17.52
N GLY A 234 -11.73 -18.77 -17.06
CA GLY A 234 -10.49 -18.49 -17.79
C GLY A 234 -9.70 -17.39 -17.06
N LEU A 235 -10.16 -16.14 -17.15
CA LEU A 235 -9.58 -15.02 -16.40
C LEU A 235 -9.61 -15.29 -14.90
N TYR A 236 -10.75 -15.74 -14.36
CA TYR A 236 -10.88 -16.04 -12.93
C TYR A 236 -9.83 -17.05 -12.44
N GLU A 237 -9.50 -18.05 -13.25
CA GLU A 237 -8.52 -19.10 -12.89
C GLU A 237 -7.07 -18.59 -12.85
N LEU A 238 -6.80 -17.44 -13.48
CA LEU A 238 -5.50 -16.78 -13.48
C LEU A 238 -5.35 -15.77 -12.34
N LEU A 239 -6.45 -15.43 -11.65
CA LEU A 239 -6.46 -14.46 -10.55
C LEU A 239 -6.36 -15.16 -9.19
N ASN A 240 -5.67 -14.49 -8.28
CA ASN A 240 -5.60 -14.84 -6.88
C ASN A 240 -6.86 -14.35 -6.15
N ASN A 241 -7.60 -15.25 -5.51
CA ASN A 241 -8.79 -14.93 -4.71
C ASN A 241 -8.50 -14.88 -3.19
N ASP A 242 -7.25 -15.03 -2.80
CA ASP A 242 -6.74 -15.13 -1.42
C ASP A 242 -5.78 -13.98 -1.07
N ALA A 243 -5.90 -12.85 -1.75
CA ALA A 243 -5.11 -11.65 -1.46
C ALA A 243 -5.43 -11.03 -0.09
N PHE A 244 -6.55 -11.40 0.54
CA PHE A 244 -6.99 -10.89 1.83
C PHE A 244 -7.32 -12.04 2.79
N THR A 245 -6.84 -11.95 4.03
CA THR A 245 -7.19 -12.89 5.10
C THR A 245 -7.49 -12.11 6.37
N LEU A 246 -8.68 -12.30 6.95
CA LEU A 246 -9.06 -11.72 8.23
C LEU A 246 -8.79 -12.73 9.34
N THR A 247 -8.06 -12.33 10.37
CA THR A 247 -7.75 -13.12 11.56
C THR A 247 -8.38 -12.46 12.79
N ALA A 248 -9.09 -13.23 13.61
CA ALA A 248 -9.69 -12.74 14.86
C ALA A 248 -9.38 -13.65 16.06
N ASP A 249 -9.13 -13.04 17.22
CA ASP A 249 -8.73 -13.75 18.44
C ASP A 249 -9.92 -14.43 19.11
N ILE A 250 -9.69 -15.64 19.62
CA ILE A 250 -10.64 -16.38 20.45
C ILE A 250 -10.55 -15.87 21.88
N ILE A 251 -11.58 -15.15 22.31
CA ILE A 251 -11.72 -14.63 23.69
C ILE A 251 -12.61 -15.50 24.58
N GLU A 252 -13.36 -16.43 24.00
CA GLU A 252 -14.06 -17.47 24.73
C GLU A 252 -14.17 -18.75 23.90
N ALA A 253 -13.94 -19.91 24.52
CA ALA A 253 -14.18 -21.22 23.92
C ALA A 253 -14.88 -22.13 24.95
N LYS A 254 -16.17 -22.43 24.75
CA LYS A 254 -16.99 -23.20 25.70
C LYS A 254 -17.98 -24.12 24.99
N VAL A 255 -18.33 -25.23 25.63
CA VAL A 255 -19.50 -26.02 25.23
C VAL A 255 -20.76 -25.34 25.75
N LYS A 256 -21.69 -25.00 24.86
CA LYS A 256 -22.98 -24.36 25.17
C LYS A 256 -24.12 -25.07 24.44
N PRO A 257 -25.37 -24.94 24.89
CA PRO A 257 -26.53 -25.36 24.09
C PRO A 257 -26.52 -24.68 22.71
N SER A 258 -26.96 -25.39 21.67
CA SER A 258 -27.07 -24.84 20.30
C SER A 258 -28.18 -23.79 20.19
N ARG A 259 -29.08 -23.70 21.18
CA ARG A 259 -30.19 -22.74 21.21
C ARG A 259 -30.11 -21.79 22.41
N PRO A 260 -30.49 -20.51 22.26
CA PRO A 260 -30.72 -19.64 23.40
C PRO A 260 -31.92 -20.13 24.21
N TYR A 261 -31.87 -19.92 25.52
CA TYR A 261 -32.98 -20.19 26.44
C TYR A 261 -33.60 -18.88 26.93
N GLY A 262 -34.93 -18.83 27.06
CA GLY A 262 -35.69 -17.65 27.47
C GLY A 262 -36.71 -17.18 26.43
N VAL A 263 -37.33 -16.03 26.66
CA VAL A 263 -38.25 -15.39 25.70
C VAL A 263 -37.41 -14.68 24.64
N SER A 264 -37.54 -15.10 23.38
CA SER A 264 -36.84 -14.48 22.25
C SER A 264 -37.59 -13.26 21.74
N GLY A 265 -36.87 -12.16 21.50
CA GLY A 265 -37.35 -10.93 20.88
C GLY A 265 -36.49 -10.56 19.67
N GLU A 266 -36.51 -9.27 19.31
CA GLU A 266 -35.60 -8.73 18.31
C GLU A 266 -34.18 -8.57 18.89
N ASP A 267 -33.17 -8.80 18.07
CA ASP A 267 -31.78 -8.52 18.41
C ASP A 267 -31.50 -7.00 18.33
N ALA A 268 -30.27 -6.60 18.69
CA ALA A 268 -29.86 -5.19 18.70
C ALA A 268 -29.91 -4.51 17.31
N PHE A 269 -30.14 -5.26 16.23
CA PHE A 269 -30.20 -4.78 14.85
C PHE A 269 -31.59 -4.97 14.23
N GLY A 270 -32.62 -5.22 15.06
CA GLY A 270 -34.01 -5.35 14.62
C GLY A 270 -34.33 -6.67 13.92
N ARG A 271 -33.44 -7.66 13.98
CA ARG A 271 -33.65 -8.98 13.36
C ARG A 271 -34.28 -9.92 14.38
N ARG A 272 -35.10 -10.85 13.91
CA ARG A 272 -35.62 -11.94 14.75
C ARG A 272 -34.78 -13.20 14.49
N PRO A 273 -33.95 -13.63 15.45
CA PRO A 273 -33.11 -14.81 15.27
C PRO A 273 -33.97 -16.05 15.02
N VAL A 274 -33.63 -16.82 13.98
CA VAL A 274 -34.25 -18.11 13.69
C VAL A 274 -33.28 -19.21 14.10
N PHE A 275 -33.76 -20.17 14.88
CA PHE A 275 -32.98 -21.32 15.32
C PHE A 275 -33.59 -22.59 14.73
N ASP A 276 -32.75 -23.58 14.44
CA ASP A 276 -33.22 -24.91 14.05
C ASP A 276 -33.92 -25.62 15.23
N ASN A 277 -34.55 -26.77 14.93
CA ASN A 277 -35.29 -27.54 15.92
C ASN A 277 -34.39 -28.49 16.74
N GLU A 278 -33.06 -28.49 16.52
CA GLU A 278 -32.12 -29.37 17.21
C GLU A 278 -31.44 -28.65 18.39
N ASP A 279 -31.59 -29.20 19.60
CA ASP A 279 -30.83 -28.75 20.78
C ASP A 279 -29.73 -29.77 21.11
N LYS A 280 -28.49 -29.45 20.73
CA LYS A 280 -27.32 -30.27 21.02
C LYS A 280 -26.20 -29.41 21.62
N PRO A 281 -25.44 -29.94 22.60
CA PRO A 281 -24.23 -29.26 23.06
C PRO A 281 -23.29 -29.07 21.87
N SER A 282 -22.90 -27.83 21.62
CA SER A 282 -21.91 -27.49 20.61
C SER A 282 -20.81 -26.64 21.22
N ARG A 283 -19.60 -26.78 20.68
CA ARG A 283 -18.46 -25.97 21.08
C ARG A 283 -18.59 -24.63 20.38
N ARG A 284 -18.72 -23.55 21.16
CA ARG A 284 -18.87 -22.19 20.67
C ARG A 284 -17.64 -21.37 20.98
N LEU A 285 -17.18 -20.65 19.96
CA LEU A 285 -16.16 -19.64 20.07
C LEU A 285 -16.80 -18.25 20.07
N ILE A 286 -16.26 -17.36 20.88
CA ILE A 286 -16.50 -15.92 20.79
C ILE A 286 -15.19 -15.29 20.34
N LEU A 287 -15.23 -14.55 19.24
CA LEU A 287 -14.08 -13.81 18.72
C LEU A 287 -14.22 -12.32 18.99
N SER A 288 -13.10 -11.63 19.16
CA SER A 288 -12.99 -10.17 19.44
C SER A 288 -13.18 -9.29 18.20
N ILE A 289 -14.24 -9.55 17.43
CA ILE A 289 -14.64 -8.74 16.28
C ILE A 289 -16.15 -8.79 16.14
N GLY A 290 -16.82 -7.70 15.78
CA GLY A 290 -18.27 -7.68 15.62
C GLY A 290 -18.78 -6.80 14.48
N ARG A 291 -20.08 -6.55 14.45
CA ARG A 291 -20.73 -5.74 13.40
C ARG A 291 -20.26 -4.30 13.29
N GLU A 292 -19.65 -3.78 14.35
CA GLU A 292 -18.99 -2.47 14.34
C GLU A 292 -17.75 -2.47 13.42
N ASP A 293 -17.10 -3.61 13.27
CA ASP A 293 -15.83 -3.76 12.55
C ASP A 293 -15.99 -4.39 11.17
N ILE A 294 -16.94 -5.33 11.04
CA ILE A 294 -17.03 -6.23 9.90
C ILE A 294 -18.49 -6.57 9.56
N SER A 295 -18.76 -6.94 8.30
CA SER A 295 -20.01 -7.63 7.95
C SER A 295 -19.81 -9.13 8.17
N PRO A 296 -20.46 -9.75 9.17
CA PRO A 296 -20.32 -11.18 9.45
C PRO A 296 -20.83 -12.07 8.31
N GLU A 297 -21.80 -11.56 7.54
CA GLU A 297 -22.38 -12.27 6.39
C GLU A 297 -21.36 -12.52 5.28
N GLY A 298 -20.36 -11.64 5.17
CA GLY A 298 -19.29 -11.75 4.18
C GLY A 298 -18.09 -12.57 4.64
N LEU A 299 -18.17 -13.27 5.78
CA LEU A 299 -17.08 -14.06 6.33
C LEU A 299 -17.28 -15.56 6.07
N THR A 300 -16.27 -16.20 5.50
CA THR A 300 -16.19 -17.66 5.39
C THR A 300 -14.96 -18.15 6.13
N PRO A 301 -15.09 -18.98 7.18
CA PRO A 301 -13.93 -19.57 7.85
C PRO A 301 -13.08 -20.37 6.88
N ILE A 302 -11.75 -20.25 6.96
CA ILE A 302 -10.82 -21.05 6.14
C ILE A 302 -10.93 -22.53 6.49
N ASP A 303 -11.12 -22.86 7.78
CA ASP A 303 -11.43 -24.22 8.21
C ASP A 303 -12.92 -24.52 8.00
N PRO A 304 -13.29 -25.41 7.08
CA PRO A 304 -14.69 -25.68 6.74
C PRO A 304 -15.47 -26.38 7.86
N ARG A 305 -14.79 -26.85 8.92
CA ARG A 305 -15.42 -27.40 10.13
C ARG A 305 -16.00 -26.31 11.03
N LEU A 306 -15.59 -25.06 10.84
CA LEU A 306 -16.12 -23.90 11.55
C LEU A 306 -17.29 -23.27 10.80
N LYS A 307 -18.27 -22.74 11.53
CA LYS A 307 -19.45 -22.07 10.94
C LYS A 307 -19.73 -20.76 11.66
N VAL A 308 -19.82 -19.65 10.93
CA VAL A 308 -20.29 -18.38 11.50
C VAL A 308 -21.76 -18.51 11.87
N ILE A 309 -22.09 -18.26 13.15
CA ILE A 309 -23.46 -18.35 13.65
C ILE A 309 -24.15 -16.99 13.52
N SER A 310 -23.55 -15.96 14.12
CA SER A 310 -24.06 -14.58 14.17
C SER A 310 -22.99 -13.67 14.79
N ALA A 311 -23.29 -12.38 14.91
CA ALA A 311 -22.47 -11.43 15.64
C ALA A 311 -23.32 -10.39 16.38
N SER A 312 -22.83 -9.93 17.53
CA SER A 312 -23.27 -8.69 18.19
C SER A 312 -22.55 -7.47 17.56
N SER A 313 -22.62 -6.31 18.22
CA SER A 313 -21.81 -5.14 17.85
C SER A 313 -20.31 -5.43 17.86
N ASP A 314 -19.83 -6.19 18.83
CA ASP A 314 -18.42 -6.34 19.20
C ASP A 314 -17.92 -7.80 19.24
N HIS A 315 -18.79 -8.78 19.03
CA HIS A 315 -18.45 -10.20 19.11
C HIS A 315 -18.98 -11.03 17.96
N LEU A 316 -18.14 -11.93 17.42
CA LEU A 316 -18.48 -12.90 16.39
C LEU A 316 -18.60 -14.26 17.03
N LEU A 317 -19.72 -14.94 16.79
CA LEU A 317 -19.99 -16.27 17.31
C LEU A 317 -19.72 -17.29 16.21
N VAL A 318 -18.84 -18.25 16.51
CA VAL A 318 -18.49 -19.34 15.61
C VAL A 318 -18.82 -20.67 16.27
N ASP A 319 -19.47 -21.56 15.52
CA ASP A 319 -19.63 -22.96 15.88
C ASP A 319 -18.36 -23.72 15.52
N ALA A 320 -17.82 -24.45 16.49
CA ALA A 320 -16.62 -25.26 16.40
C ALA A 320 -16.88 -26.69 16.90
N GLY A 321 -18.12 -27.18 16.79
CA GLY A 321 -18.52 -28.51 17.27
C GLY A 321 -17.75 -29.65 16.58
N GLU A 322 -17.31 -29.44 15.35
CA GLU A 322 -16.61 -30.44 14.53
C GLU A 322 -15.07 -30.39 14.68
N THR A 323 -14.51 -29.49 15.50
CA THR A 323 -13.05 -29.26 15.60
C THR A 323 -12.38 -29.85 16.84
N GLY A 324 -13.14 -30.43 17.77
CA GLY A 324 -12.60 -30.83 19.08
C GLY A 324 -11.95 -29.65 19.81
N ASP A 325 -10.79 -29.87 20.44
CA ASP A 325 -10.07 -28.87 21.27
C ASP A 325 -8.94 -28.12 20.54
N GLU A 326 -8.93 -28.09 19.21
CA GLU A 326 -7.91 -27.39 18.41
C GLU A 326 -7.94 -25.87 18.63
N TYR A 327 -9.14 -25.26 18.59
CA TYR A 327 -9.33 -23.81 18.74
C TYR A 327 -9.53 -23.41 20.20
N ARG A 328 -8.50 -22.91 20.90
CA ARG A 328 -8.54 -22.61 22.35
C ARG A 328 -8.56 -21.11 22.64
N LEU A 329 -8.92 -20.76 23.87
CA LEU A 329 -8.79 -19.39 24.38
C LEU A 329 -7.36 -18.86 24.13
N GLY A 330 -7.27 -17.68 23.51
CA GLY A 330 -6.01 -17.05 23.11
C GLY A 330 -5.45 -17.53 21.76
N GLY A 331 -6.10 -18.49 21.09
CA GLY A 331 -5.84 -18.80 19.69
C GLY A 331 -6.61 -17.87 18.74
N THR A 332 -6.57 -18.15 17.44
CA THR A 332 -7.21 -17.32 16.41
C THR A 332 -8.06 -18.15 15.45
N VAL A 333 -8.91 -17.48 14.67
CA VAL A 333 -9.63 -18.05 13.52
C VAL A 333 -9.40 -17.15 12.31
N ASP A 334 -9.12 -17.77 11.17
CA ASP A 334 -8.90 -17.09 9.89
C ASP A 334 -10.11 -17.24 8.96
N PHE A 335 -10.39 -16.18 8.21
CA PHE A 335 -11.53 -16.05 7.31
C PHE A 335 -11.10 -15.51 5.94
N THR A 336 -11.68 -16.07 4.88
CA THR A 336 -11.82 -15.35 3.61
C THR A 336 -12.99 -14.38 3.72
N ILE A 337 -12.94 -13.32 2.92
CA ILE A 337 -13.88 -12.19 3.00
C ILE A 337 -14.47 -11.87 1.63
N ASP A 338 -15.74 -11.45 1.60
CA ASP A 338 -16.35 -10.85 0.42
C ASP A 338 -16.08 -9.34 0.32
N TYR A 339 -16.63 -8.69 -0.72
CA TYR A 339 -16.46 -7.26 -0.94
C TYR A 339 -16.99 -6.38 0.21
N GLY A 340 -18.15 -6.73 0.77
CA GLY A 340 -18.77 -5.96 1.84
C GLY A 340 -17.95 -6.02 3.13
N ALA A 341 -17.51 -7.23 3.49
CA ALA A 341 -16.62 -7.46 4.61
C ALA A 341 -15.25 -6.78 4.39
N LEU A 342 -14.66 -6.88 3.19
CA LEU A 342 -13.40 -6.18 2.86
C LEU A 342 -13.52 -4.68 3.06
N LEU A 343 -14.56 -4.05 2.50
CA LEU A 343 -14.76 -2.61 2.62
C LEU A 343 -14.87 -2.19 4.09
N MET A 344 -15.65 -2.91 4.90
CA MET A 344 -15.78 -2.62 6.33
C MET A 344 -14.45 -2.81 7.07
N ALA A 345 -13.78 -3.95 6.87
CA ALA A 345 -12.49 -4.24 7.49
C ALA A 345 -11.47 -3.14 7.20
N MET A 346 -11.36 -2.72 5.94
CA MET A 346 -10.39 -1.71 5.50
C MET A 346 -10.72 -0.30 6.02
N THR A 347 -11.98 -0.01 6.33
CA THR A 347 -12.41 1.27 6.91
C THR A 347 -12.41 1.31 8.45
N SER A 348 -12.56 0.16 9.13
CA SER A 348 -12.62 0.13 10.59
C SER A 348 -11.27 0.52 11.21
N PRO A 349 -11.19 1.50 12.14
CA PRO A 349 -9.95 1.81 12.84
C PRO A 349 -9.55 0.72 13.85
N TYR A 350 -10.44 -0.23 14.15
CA TYR A 350 -10.23 -1.29 15.15
C TYR A 350 -9.70 -2.60 14.56
N VAL A 351 -9.72 -2.73 13.22
CA VAL A 351 -9.08 -3.84 12.51
C VAL A 351 -7.69 -3.40 12.07
N GLU A 352 -6.65 -4.08 12.53
CA GLU A 352 -5.26 -3.82 12.13
C GLU A 352 -5.04 -4.22 10.67
N LYS A 353 -4.33 -3.41 9.88
CA LYS A 353 -4.01 -3.73 8.48
C LYS A 353 -2.56 -4.17 8.42
N ARG A 354 -2.34 -5.43 8.03
CA ARG A 354 -1.00 -5.99 7.85
C ARG A 354 -0.74 -6.26 6.38
N TYR A 355 0.11 -5.47 5.76
CA TYR A 355 0.47 -5.64 4.37
C TYR A 355 1.70 -6.53 4.25
N VAL A 356 1.67 -7.48 3.31
CA VAL A 356 2.78 -8.39 3.02
C VAL A 356 3.08 -8.40 1.53
N LEU A 357 4.36 -8.45 1.19
CA LEU A 357 4.87 -8.82 -0.13
C LEU A 357 5.68 -10.10 0.13
N GLY A 358 5.32 -11.23 -0.47
CA GLY A 358 5.96 -12.51 -0.13
C GLY A 358 7.48 -12.50 -0.31
N THR A 359 8.26 -12.26 0.73
CA THR A 359 9.74 -12.23 0.63
C THR A 359 10.32 -13.54 1.13
N GLU A 360 11.10 -14.21 0.28
CA GLU A 360 12.06 -15.19 0.76
C GLU A 360 13.21 -14.46 1.49
N PRO A 361 13.80 -15.05 2.55
CA PRO A 361 14.99 -14.50 3.20
C PRO A 361 16.14 -14.35 2.19
N ILE A 362 17.07 -13.43 2.43
CA ILE A 362 18.32 -13.40 1.67
C ILE A 362 19.08 -14.71 1.94
N ASP A 363 19.51 -15.39 0.88
CA ASP A 363 20.35 -16.59 1.00
C ASP A 363 21.65 -16.22 1.70
N ALA A 364 22.06 -17.01 2.69
CA ALA A 364 23.33 -16.84 3.40
C ALA A 364 24.55 -16.89 2.46
N ASN A 365 24.40 -17.30 1.20
CA ASN A 365 25.45 -17.26 0.16
C ASN A 365 25.42 -16.01 -0.74
N ALA A 366 24.61 -15.00 -0.40
CA ALA A 366 24.53 -13.77 -1.17
C ALA A 366 25.86 -12.97 -1.15
N THR A 367 26.06 -12.14 -2.17
CA THR A 367 27.24 -11.30 -2.33
C THR A 367 26.93 -9.86 -1.94
N VAL A 368 27.65 -9.31 -0.96
CA VAL A 368 27.63 -7.90 -0.60
C VAL A 368 28.51 -7.12 -1.58
N GLU A 369 27.91 -6.20 -2.33
CA GLU A 369 28.59 -5.33 -3.29
C GLU A 369 28.88 -3.97 -2.64
N LEU A 370 30.15 -3.68 -2.40
CA LEU A 370 30.61 -2.39 -1.89
C LEU A 370 30.73 -1.39 -3.02
N ILE A 371 30.01 -0.29 -2.94
CA ILE A 371 29.94 0.73 -3.99
C ILE A 371 30.25 2.09 -3.37
N ASP A 372 31.38 2.67 -3.76
CA ASP A 372 31.73 4.04 -3.36
C ASP A 372 30.95 5.05 -4.23
N LEU A 373 30.15 5.92 -3.62
CA LEU A 373 29.43 6.98 -4.35
C LEU A 373 30.36 8.11 -4.81
N GLU A 374 31.54 8.18 -4.20
CA GLU A 374 32.58 9.16 -4.47
C GLU A 374 33.91 8.46 -4.65
N THR A 375 34.86 9.08 -5.35
CA THR A 375 36.23 8.55 -5.48
C THR A 375 37.06 8.76 -4.20
N ALA A 376 36.61 8.18 -3.08
CA ALA A 376 37.25 8.26 -1.77
C ALA A 376 37.92 6.93 -1.34
N GLY A 377 37.67 5.82 -2.05
CA GLY A 377 38.29 4.52 -1.75
C GLY A 377 37.85 3.91 -0.42
N LEU A 378 36.62 4.20 0.02
CA LEU A 378 36.06 3.79 1.31
C LEU A 378 35.87 2.27 1.35
N ALA A 379 35.34 1.68 0.28
CA ALA A 379 35.19 0.24 0.13
C ALA A 379 36.52 -0.50 0.35
N ARG A 380 37.60 0.03 -0.24
CA ARG A 380 38.94 -0.54 -0.06
C ARG A 380 39.43 -0.40 1.38
N HIS A 381 39.18 0.74 2.01
CA HIS A 381 39.55 0.96 3.40
C HIS A 381 38.85 -0.04 4.34
N LEU A 382 37.53 -0.25 4.20
CA LEU A 382 36.80 -1.25 4.99
C LEU A 382 37.32 -2.67 4.76
N LEU A 383 37.58 -3.03 3.49
CA LEU A 383 38.15 -4.33 3.15
C LEU A 383 39.53 -4.56 3.77
N ASP A 384 40.40 -3.54 3.81
CA ASP A 384 41.73 -3.61 4.42
C ASP A 384 41.65 -3.74 5.96
N HIS A 385 40.50 -3.44 6.57
CA HIS A 385 40.26 -3.47 8.02
C HIS A 385 39.45 -4.67 8.53
N GLY A 386 39.12 -5.63 7.66
CA GLY A 386 38.62 -6.95 8.07
C GLY A 386 37.17 -7.26 7.68
N LEU A 387 36.49 -6.35 6.95
CA LEU A 387 35.12 -6.54 6.51
C LEU A 387 34.93 -7.88 5.77
N ARG A 388 35.88 -8.25 4.90
CA ARG A 388 35.78 -9.48 4.10
C ARG A 388 35.77 -10.74 4.96
N GLU A 389 36.67 -10.80 5.94
CA GLU A 389 36.77 -11.91 6.88
C GLU A 389 35.51 -12.00 7.76
N ASP A 390 35.03 -10.86 8.24
CA ASP A 390 33.83 -10.80 9.08
C ASP A 390 32.56 -11.21 8.31
N MET A 391 32.39 -10.76 7.05
CA MET A 391 31.28 -11.19 6.18
C MET A 391 31.35 -12.68 5.84
N SER A 392 32.54 -13.18 5.49
CA SER A 392 32.73 -14.61 5.20
C SER A 392 32.40 -15.47 6.43
N GLY A 393 32.71 -14.98 7.64
CA GLY A 393 32.38 -15.65 8.90
C GLY A 393 30.88 -15.83 9.17
N ILE A 394 30.02 -15.10 8.47
CA ILE A 394 28.55 -15.21 8.55
C ILE A 394 27.90 -15.71 7.24
N GLY A 395 28.70 -16.17 6.28
CA GLY A 395 28.26 -16.82 5.04
C GLY A 395 28.32 -15.95 3.78
N PHE A 396 28.45 -14.63 3.92
CA PHE A 396 28.37 -13.70 2.81
C PHE A 396 29.71 -13.57 2.07
N ASN A 397 29.63 -13.40 0.75
CA ASN A 397 30.78 -12.97 -0.05
C ASN A 397 30.81 -11.44 -0.12
N CYS A 398 31.99 -10.83 -0.21
CA CYS A 398 32.10 -9.37 -0.30
C CYS A 398 33.03 -8.95 -1.44
N ILE A 399 32.50 -8.15 -2.37
CA ILE A 399 33.22 -7.66 -3.55
C ILE A 399 33.10 -6.14 -3.65
N GLN A 400 34.07 -5.50 -4.30
CA GLN A 400 33.97 -4.10 -4.70
C GLN A 400 33.36 -4.05 -6.10
N ALA A 401 32.37 -3.18 -6.30
CA ALA A 401 31.66 -2.99 -7.56
C ALA A 401 31.58 -1.51 -7.93
N GLU A 402 31.47 -1.22 -9.24
CA GLU A 402 31.28 0.15 -9.74
C GLU A 402 29.79 0.52 -9.82
N ASN A 403 28.91 -0.46 -10.02
CA ASN A 403 27.45 -0.30 -10.09
C ASN A 403 26.78 -1.47 -9.39
N ALA A 404 25.58 -1.25 -8.86
CA ALA A 404 24.79 -2.32 -8.24
C ALA A 404 24.26 -3.29 -9.30
N ALA A 405 24.47 -4.59 -9.10
CA ALA A 405 23.69 -5.63 -9.76
C ALA A 405 22.41 -5.85 -8.97
N ALA A 406 21.25 -5.79 -9.64
CA ALA A 406 19.97 -6.05 -9.01
C ALA A 406 19.55 -7.50 -9.27
N ASP A 407 19.91 -8.40 -8.37
CA ASP A 407 19.35 -9.75 -8.34
C ASP A 407 19.15 -10.22 -6.88
N LEU A 408 18.42 -11.32 -6.69
CA LEU A 408 18.09 -11.85 -5.35
C LEU A 408 19.31 -12.42 -4.60
N THR A 409 20.48 -12.47 -5.23
CA THR A 409 21.73 -13.01 -4.69
C THR A 409 22.79 -11.95 -4.43
N THR A 410 22.50 -10.68 -4.71
CA THR A 410 23.39 -9.53 -4.44
C THR A 410 22.75 -8.56 -3.46
N LEU A 411 23.59 -7.96 -2.61
CA LEU A 411 23.18 -6.98 -1.62
C LEU A 411 24.06 -5.72 -1.74
N PRO A 412 23.56 -4.63 -2.32
CA PRO A 412 24.35 -3.42 -2.48
C PRO A 412 24.52 -2.69 -1.14
N LEU A 413 25.76 -2.30 -0.86
CA LEU A 413 26.17 -1.44 0.24
C LEU A 413 26.87 -0.20 -0.33
N TRP A 414 26.17 0.94 -0.32
CA TRP A 414 26.76 2.20 -0.78
C TRP A 414 27.47 2.94 0.35
N LEU A 415 28.62 3.53 0.01
CA LEU A 415 29.48 4.24 0.94
C LEU A 415 29.73 5.66 0.43
N THR A 416 29.70 6.62 1.35
CA THR A 416 30.00 8.03 1.09
C THR A 416 30.65 8.66 2.31
N SER A 417 31.53 9.63 2.06
CA SER A 417 32.13 10.47 3.10
C SER A 417 31.25 11.66 3.47
N GLU A 418 30.21 11.92 2.69
CA GLU A 418 29.27 13.00 2.92
C GLU A 418 28.17 12.57 3.88
N ALA A 419 27.68 13.54 4.65
CA ALA A 419 26.51 13.38 5.50
C ALA A 419 25.25 13.16 4.64
N TRP A 420 24.19 12.63 5.24
CA TRP A 420 22.93 12.35 4.56
C TRP A 420 22.39 13.57 3.80
N GLN A 421 22.44 14.76 4.42
CA GLN A 421 22.00 16.04 3.85
C GLN A 421 22.69 16.41 2.51
N ASN A 422 23.87 15.83 2.24
CA ASN A 422 24.67 16.07 1.06
C ASN A 422 24.65 14.88 0.08
N THR A 423 24.02 13.77 0.49
CA THR A 423 24.06 12.50 -0.23
C THR A 423 22.69 12.16 -0.79
N ARG A 424 22.62 11.93 -2.10
CA ARG A 424 21.44 11.29 -2.67
C ARG A 424 21.51 9.80 -2.35
N ILE A 425 20.82 9.36 -1.28
CA ILE A 425 20.81 7.95 -0.89
C ILE A 425 20.33 7.12 -2.09
N PRO A 426 21.19 6.27 -2.67
CA PRO A 426 20.77 5.33 -3.67
C PRO A 426 19.97 4.24 -2.96
N ILE A 427 18.71 4.11 -3.35
CA ILE A 427 17.88 2.98 -2.95
C ILE A 427 17.79 2.13 -4.21
N ALA A 428 18.33 0.90 -4.16
CA ALA A 428 18.15 -0.04 -5.26
C ALA A 428 16.67 -0.39 -5.32
N THR A 429 15.95 0.35 -6.16
CA THR A 429 14.64 -0.02 -6.62
C THR A 429 14.79 -0.47 -8.06
N GLU A 430 14.61 -1.77 -8.30
CA GLU A 430 14.14 -2.15 -9.62
C GLU A 430 12.71 -1.63 -9.77
N PRO A 431 12.26 -1.32 -10.99
CA PRO A 431 10.84 -1.13 -11.26
C PRO A 431 10.07 -2.36 -10.79
N GLY A 432 9.39 -2.25 -9.63
CA GLY A 432 8.68 -3.38 -9.03
C GLY A 432 9.11 -3.73 -7.59
N THR A 433 10.21 -3.20 -7.08
CA THR A 433 10.67 -3.42 -5.70
C THR A 433 10.42 -2.20 -4.84
N ASP A 434 9.22 -2.09 -4.26
CA ASP A 434 8.96 -1.12 -3.20
C ASP A 434 9.81 -1.50 -1.99
N LEU A 435 10.80 -0.68 -1.64
CA LEU A 435 11.53 -0.81 -0.38
C LEU A 435 11.00 0.21 0.61
N GLY A 436 10.82 -0.22 1.87
CA GLY A 436 10.74 0.70 2.99
C GLY A 436 12.12 1.27 3.27
N ALA A 437 12.20 2.34 4.05
CA ALA A 437 13.46 2.94 4.43
C ALA A 437 13.54 3.13 5.95
N ILE A 438 14.64 2.68 6.54
CA ILE A 438 15.01 3.02 7.91
C ILE A 438 16.28 3.86 7.83
N ILE A 439 16.17 5.12 8.19
CA ILE A 439 17.22 6.11 8.04
C ILE A 439 17.65 6.56 9.44
N PHE A 440 18.84 6.14 9.86
CA PHE A 440 19.48 6.58 11.09
C PHE A 440 20.32 7.81 10.79
N ALA A 441 19.89 8.99 11.24
CA ALA A 441 20.61 10.24 11.02
C ALA A 441 20.40 11.24 12.18
N SER A 442 21.45 11.98 12.55
CA SER A 442 21.41 12.97 13.62
C SER A 442 20.70 14.27 13.20
N HIS A 443 20.83 14.62 11.93
CA HIS A 443 20.26 15.81 11.29
C HIS A 443 19.54 15.35 10.04
N GLY A 444 18.33 15.86 9.82
CA GLY A 444 17.56 15.51 8.64
C GLY A 444 17.27 16.73 7.81
N ASP A 445 17.77 16.74 6.58
CA ASP A 445 17.15 17.54 5.54
C ASP A 445 15.84 16.84 5.14
N ILE A 446 14.80 17.12 5.94
CA ILE A 446 13.45 16.59 5.72
C ILE A 446 12.91 17.06 4.37
N GLU A 447 13.33 18.23 3.89
CA GLU A 447 12.95 18.73 2.57
C GLU A 447 13.59 17.88 1.45
N GLN A 448 14.84 17.46 1.63
CA GLN A 448 15.49 16.51 0.73
C GLN A 448 14.80 15.13 0.71
N LEU A 449 14.40 14.60 1.88
CA LEU A 449 13.64 13.35 1.93
C LEU A 449 12.33 13.47 1.13
N LEU A 450 11.56 14.53 1.37
CA LEU A 450 10.28 14.74 0.71
C LEU A 450 10.42 14.97 -0.79
N SER A 451 11.50 15.63 -1.24
CA SER A 451 11.77 15.82 -2.66
C SER A 451 12.24 14.55 -3.35
N SER A 452 13.07 13.72 -2.71
CA SER A 452 13.58 12.47 -3.30
C SER A 452 12.49 11.40 -3.52
N ALA A 453 11.44 11.39 -2.70
CA ALA A 453 10.32 10.47 -2.85
C ALA A 453 9.38 10.77 -4.04
N ALA A 454 9.50 11.96 -4.64
CA ALA A 454 8.76 12.31 -5.85
C ALA A 454 9.29 11.58 -7.10
N ASP A 455 10.52 11.05 -7.06
CA ASP A 455 11.04 10.18 -8.09
C ASP A 455 10.43 8.78 -7.88
N LEU A 456 9.73 8.21 -8.87
CA LEU A 456 9.09 6.87 -8.85
C LEU A 456 9.99 5.69 -8.38
N HIS A 457 11.28 5.93 -8.17
CA HIS A 457 12.32 5.00 -7.74
C HIS A 457 12.72 5.20 -6.26
N GLY A 458 12.11 6.14 -5.54
CA GLY A 458 12.34 6.37 -4.11
C GLY A 458 11.59 5.39 -3.21
N PRO A 459 11.86 5.39 -1.89
CA PRO A 459 11.14 4.56 -0.93
C PRO A 459 9.71 5.09 -0.78
N SER A 460 8.79 4.21 -0.41
CA SER A 460 7.45 4.64 -0.02
C SER A 460 7.55 5.56 1.22
N LEU A 461 6.97 6.76 1.15
CA LEU A 461 7.03 7.73 2.26
C LEU A 461 6.30 7.20 3.49
N GLU A 462 5.16 6.52 3.31
CA GLU A 462 4.44 5.88 4.41
C GLU A 462 5.21 4.69 5.04
N ASN A 463 6.27 4.22 4.38
CA ASN A 463 7.18 3.17 4.85
C ASN A 463 8.58 3.70 5.14
N THR A 464 8.71 5.00 5.36
CA THR A 464 9.98 5.61 5.75
C THR A 464 9.97 5.93 7.23
N VAL A 465 11.07 5.60 7.90
CA VAL A 465 11.28 5.89 9.33
C VAL A 465 12.61 6.63 9.50
N LEU A 466 12.55 7.78 10.15
CA LEU A 466 13.71 8.55 10.58
C LEU A 466 14.01 8.24 12.04
N VAL A 467 15.23 7.81 12.34
CA VAL A 467 15.64 7.38 13.68
C VAL A 467 16.83 8.20 14.17
N GLY A 468 16.75 8.70 15.41
CA GLY A 468 17.80 9.41 16.13
C GLY A 468 17.98 10.89 15.77
N VAL A 469 16.98 11.50 15.13
CA VAL A 469 16.99 12.94 14.83
C VAL A 469 17.08 13.75 16.13
N LYS A 470 18.11 14.61 16.23
CA LYS A 470 18.40 15.39 17.45
C LYS A 470 17.54 16.64 17.58
N ASN A 471 17.28 17.34 16.47
CA ASN A 471 16.65 18.67 16.45
C ASN A 471 15.49 18.78 15.45
N ALA A 472 14.39 18.06 15.69
CA ALA A 472 13.17 18.22 14.89
C ALA A 472 12.32 19.40 15.38
N THR A 473 11.92 20.30 14.47
CA THR A 473 10.96 21.37 14.78
C THR A 473 9.53 20.84 14.75
N VAL A 474 8.58 21.62 15.28
CA VAL A 474 7.14 21.28 15.18
C VAL A 474 6.67 21.24 13.72
N ASP A 475 7.21 22.12 12.87
CA ASP A 475 6.85 22.15 11.45
C ASP A 475 7.44 20.97 10.69
N HIS A 476 8.66 20.54 11.04
CA HIS A 476 9.23 19.28 10.56
C HIS A 476 8.35 18.08 10.93
N LYS A 477 7.92 17.98 12.20
CA LYS A 477 7.04 16.89 12.62
C LYS A 477 5.71 16.91 11.88
N ARG A 478 5.08 18.08 11.71
CA ARG A 478 3.83 18.23 10.95
C ARG A 478 3.98 17.82 9.50
N ALA A 479 5.09 18.19 8.86
CA ALA A 479 5.37 17.79 7.49
C ALA A 479 5.50 16.26 7.41
N LEU A 480 6.32 15.64 8.27
CA LEU A 480 6.50 14.19 8.30
C LEU A 480 5.18 13.44 8.58
N ASP A 481 4.38 13.92 9.54
CA ASP A 481 3.06 13.37 9.86
C ASP A 481 2.09 13.46 8.66
N GLU A 482 2.18 14.52 7.84
CA GLU A 482 1.37 14.67 6.63
C GLU A 482 1.69 13.60 5.56
N TYR A 483 2.96 13.19 5.46
CA TYR A 483 3.43 12.17 4.54
C TYR A 483 3.46 10.75 5.12
N GLY A 484 3.09 10.59 6.40
CA GLY A 484 3.11 9.29 7.08
C GLY A 484 4.51 8.77 7.42
N VAL A 485 5.52 9.63 7.42
CA VAL A 485 6.90 9.28 7.79
C VAL A 485 6.99 9.21 9.32
N LEU A 486 7.39 8.06 9.86
CA LEU A 486 7.58 7.92 11.30
C LEU A 486 8.89 8.59 11.73
N LEU A 487 8.82 9.47 12.72
CA LEU A 487 9.99 10.08 13.34
C LEU A 487 10.21 9.49 14.73
N VAL A 488 11.40 8.95 14.97
CA VAL A 488 11.91 8.53 16.27
C VAL A 488 13.10 9.41 16.62
N THR A 489 12.96 10.24 17.64
CA THR A 489 14.00 11.18 18.08
C THR A 489 14.98 10.54 19.06
N ILE A 490 16.15 11.19 19.25
CA ILE A 490 17.11 10.72 20.27
C ILE A 490 16.52 10.77 21.69
N ASP A 491 15.65 11.74 22.00
CA ASP A 491 14.96 11.85 23.30
C ASP A 491 14.01 10.66 23.54
N GLU A 492 13.34 10.15 22.50
CA GLU A 492 12.51 8.96 22.62
C GLU A 492 13.35 7.70 22.87
N ILE A 493 14.51 7.59 22.21
CA ILE A 493 15.47 6.50 22.42
C ILE A 493 15.99 6.53 23.87
N ASP A 494 16.36 7.71 24.38
CA ASP A 494 16.80 7.87 25.76
C ASP A 494 15.71 7.49 26.79
N ARG A 495 14.44 7.79 26.48
CA ARG A 495 13.31 7.51 27.38
C ARG A 495 12.86 6.06 27.39
N HIS A 496 12.78 5.44 26.21
CA HIS A 496 12.14 4.15 26.02
C HIS A 496 13.14 3.02 25.76
N GLY A 497 14.35 3.36 25.33
CA GLY A 497 15.37 2.44 24.88
C GLY A 497 15.11 1.89 23.48
N MET A 498 16.19 1.61 22.75
CA MET A 498 16.12 1.10 21.37
C MET A 498 15.25 -0.17 21.26
N ALA A 499 15.38 -1.12 22.19
CA ALA A 499 14.64 -2.38 22.16
C ALA A 499 13.11 -2.22 22.15
N ALA A 500 12.58 -1.20 22.83
CA ALA A 500 11.14 -0.96 22.90
C ALA A 500 10.61 -0.25 21.64
N LEU A 501 11.47 0.49 20.95
CA LEU A 501 11.11 1.28 19.77
C LEU A 501 11.23 0.49 18.47
N MET A 502 12.20 -0.44 18.37
CA MET A 502 12.46 -1.20 17.16
C MET A 502 11.24 -1.95 16.60
N PRO A 503 10.38 -2.62 17.40
CA PRO A 503 9.16 -3.23 16.86
C PRO A 503 8.26 -2.24 16.10
N HIS A 504 8.15 -0.99 16.57
CA HIS A 504 7.37 0.04 15.89
C HIS A 504 8.07 0.56 14.62
N VAL A 505 9.39 0.75 14.67
CA VAL A 505 10.21 1.14 13.51
C VAL A 505 10.08 0.10 12.40
N LEU A 506 10.24 -1.18 12.73
CA LEU A 506 10.15 -2.28 11.78
C LEU A 506 8.73 -2.46 11.23
N ALA A 507 7.71 -2.27 12.06
CA ALA A 507 6.33 -2.31 11.61
C ALA A 507 6.03 -1.18 10.61
N ALA A 508 6.50 0.05 10.86
CA ALA A 508 6.31 1.16 9.95
C ALA A 508 7.09 0.96 8.63
N ALA A 509 8.37 0.61 8.71
CA ALA A 509 9.21 0.46 7.52
C ALA A 509 8.88 -0.80 6.70
N GLY A 510 8.56 -1.92 7.36
CA GLY A 510 8.43 -3.23 6.74
C GLY A 510 7.04 -3.59 6.22
N GLN A 511 6.01 -2.77 6.47
CA GLN A 511 4.66 -3.09 6.03
C GLN A 511 4.50 -3.00 4.53
N GLY A 512 4.22 -4.13 3.86
CA GLY A 512 3.87 -4.11 2.44
C GLY A 512 4.98 -3.61 1.52
N VAL A 513 6.24 -3.89 1.88
CA VAL A 513 7.43 -3.64 1.06
C VAL A 513 8.19 -4.95 0.80
N ASN A 514 8.96 -5.03 -0.28
CA ASN A 514 9.80 -6.19 -0.64
C ASN A 514 11.03 -6.35 0.27
N GLY A 515 11.19 -5.42 1.20
CA GLY A 515 12.28 -5.33 2.12
C GLY A 515 12.52 -3.88 2.53
N VAL A 516 13.59 -3.66 3.27
CA VAL A 516 13.99 -2.34 3.73
C VAL A 516 15.37 -1.99 3.20
N HIS A 517 15.50 -0.75 2.74
CA HIS A 517 16.79 -0.09 2.66
C HIS A 517 17.14 0.45 4.04
N VAL A 518 18.36 0.20 4.49
CA VAL A 518 18.86 0.71 5.78
C VAL A 518 19.96 1.72 5.51
N HIS A 519 19.71 2.98 5.85
CA HIS A 519 20.73 4.01 5.84
C HIS A 519 21.24 4.26 7.25
N PHE A 520 22.55 4.25 7.44
CA PHE A 520 23.21 4.67 8.66
C PHE A 520 24.17 5.82 8.38
N ASP A 521 23.81 7.03 8.80
CA ASP A 521 24.74 8.15 8.82
C ASP A 521 25.62 8.05 10.07
N MET A 522 26.94 7.95 9.91
CA MET A 522 27.87 7.83 11.02
C MET A 522 27.84 9.03 11.98
N ASP A 523 27.34 10.20 11.54
CA ASP A 523 27.17 11.39 12.39
C ASP A 523 26.13 11.19 13.50
N ILE A 524 25.32 10.13 13.42
CA ILE A 524 24.39 9.76 14.49
C ILE A 524 25.07 9.08 15.67
N ILE A 525 26.23 8.47 15.46
CA ILE A 525 26.94 7.72 16.50
C ILE A 525 27.64 8.70 17.44
N ASP A 526 27.63 8.38 18.73
CA ASP A 526 28.32 9.22 19.71
C ASP A 526 29.83 9.29 19.43
N GLY A 527 30.39 10.50 19.35
CA GLY A 527 31.78 10.74 18.97
C GLY A 527 32.81 10.01 19.85
N ARG A 528 32.46 9.70 21.12
CA ARG A 528 33.31 8.91 22.02
C ARG A 528 33.49 7.46 21.55
N VAL A 529 32.53 6.92 20.80
CA VAL A 529 32.60 5.58 20.19
C VAL A 529 33.52 5.60 18.98
N LEU A 530 33.42 6.64 18.15
CA LEU A 530 34.20 6.79 16.91
C LEU A 530 35.61 7.35 17.14
N GLY A 531 35.89 7.89 18.33
CA GLY A 531 37.14 8.59 18.61
C GLY A 531 37.22 9.97 17.95
N VAL A 532 36.07 10.57 17.66
CA VAL A 532 35.92 11.92 17.10
C VAL A 532 35.64 12.87 18.26
N ASP A 533 36.47 13.91 18.39
CA ASP A 533 36.35 14.93 19.44
C ASP A 533 35.75 16.21 18.87
N ASP A 534 34.47 16.16 18.51
CA ASP A 534 33.68 17.32 18.10
C ASP A 534 32.34 17.39 18.83
N THR A 535 31.73 18.57 18.81
CA THR A 535 30.45 18.80 19.51
C THR A 535 29.24 18.30 18.74
N THR A 536 29.36 18.05 17.43
CA THR A 536 28.26 17.62 16.56
C THR A 536 27.89 16.15 16.79
N HIS A 537 28.87 15.33 17.16
CA HIS A 537 28.70 13.92 17.47
C HIS A 537 28.35 13.64 18.94
N LEU A 538 28.31 14.63 19.83
CA LEU A 538 27.93 14.41 21.23
C LEU A 538 26.44 14.08 21.36
N GLY A 539 26.11 13.14 22.26
CA GLY A 539 24.72 12.74 22.53
C GLY A 539 24.10 11.98 21.36
N GLY A 540 24.92 11.23 20.63
CA GLY A 540 24.49 10.30 19.58
C GLY A 540 24.18 8.91 20.14
N LEU A 541 23.89 7.97 19.24
CA LEU A 541 23.69 6.57 19.59
C LEU A 541 24.96 5.95 20.17
N THR A 542 24.79 5.16 21.22
CA THR A 542 25.87 4.32 21.75
C THR A 542 26.15 3.14 20.83
N PHE A 543 27.31 2.51 21.01
CA PHE A 543 27.66 1.25 20.33
C PHE A 543 26.53 0.21 20.43
N ARG A 544 25.94 0.03 21.62
CA ARG A 544 24.95 -1.03 21.82
C ARG A 544 23.60 -0.69 21.20
N GLU A 545 23.21 0.57 21.16
CA GLU A 545 21.94 0.96 20.52
C GLU A 545 22.00 0.76 19.00
N ALA A 546 23.10 1.19 18.35
CA ALA A 546 23.27 1.01 16.92
C ALA A 546 23.29 -0.48 16.53
N HIS A 547 24.08 -1.29 17.23
CA HIS A 547 24.15 -2.73 16.97
C HIS A 547 22.86 -3.47 17.32
N LEU A 548 22.17 -3.09 18.39
CA LEU A 548 20.89 -3.71 18.74
C LEU A 548 19.82 -3.39 17.69
N ALA A 549 19.77 -2.15 17.19
CA ALA A 549 18.89 -1.79 16.09
C ALA A 549 19.19 -2.64 14.84
N ALA A 550 20.48 -2.78 14.50
CA ALA A 550 20.93 -3.63 13.39
C ALA A 550 20.52 -5.10 13.55
N GLU A 551 20.66 -5.66 14.77
CA GLU A 551 20.24 -7.03 15.09
C GLU A 551 18.72 -7.21 14.90
N PHE A 552 17.91 -6.28 15.43
CA PHE A 552 16.45 -6.30 15.23
C PHE A 552 16.06 -6.26 13.74
N ILE A 553 16.73 -5.40 12.95
CA ILE A 553 16.51 -5.32 11.51
C ILE A 553 16.89 -6.64 10.83
N SER A 554 18.05 -7.21 11.18
CA SER A 554 18.53 -8.47 10.62
C SER A 554 17.57 -9.64 10.88
N GLU A 555 17.02 -9.72 12.09
CA GLU A 555 16.07 -10.76 12.50
C GLU A 555 14.78 -10.77 11.65
N THR A 556 14.44 -9.65 11.01
CA THR A 556 13.31 -9.60 10.09
C THR A 556 13.56 -10.30 8.75
N GLY A 557 14.82 -10.44 8.34
CA GLY A 557 15.19 -10.90 6.99
C GLY A 557 14.79 -9.93 5.87
N LEU A 558 14.35 -8.71 6.21
CA LEU A 558 13.83 -7.73 5.25
C LEU A 558 14.90 -6.84 4.62
N THR A 559 16.13 -6.77 5.14
CA THR A 559 17.18 -5.95 4.51
C THR A 559 17.31 -6.31 3.03
N ARG A 560 17.36 -5.33 2.13
CA ARG A 560 17.57 -5.56 0.69
C ARG A 560 18.67 -4.69 0.09
N SER A 561 19.01 -3.62 0.78
CA SER A 561 20.14 -2.79 0.45
C SER A 561 20.51 -1.94 1.66
N MET A 562 21.73 -1.42 1.67
CA MET A 562 22.26 -0.64 2.78
C MET A 562 23.04 0.55 2.24
N SER A 563 23.08 1.63 3.00
CA SER A 563 24.03 2.72 2.74
C SER A 563 24.59 3.26 4.04
N ILE A 564 25.85 3.70 4.01
CA ILE A 564 26.53 4.28 5.16
C ILE A 564 27.10 5.64 4.76
N GLY A 565 26.63 6.66 5.46
CA GLY A 565 27.01 8.07 5.33
C GLY A 565 28.15 8.46 6.27
N SER A 566 28.83 9.56 5.97
CA SER A 566 29.89 10.14 6.82
C SER A 566 30.99 9.17 7.21
N VAL A 567 31.37 8.25 6.31
CA VAL A 567 32.46 7.30 6.55
C VAL A 567 33.80 8.02 6.40
N ALA A 568 34.65 7.96 7.42
CA ALA A 568 36.00 8.50 7.32
C ALA A 568 36.85 7.73 6.29
N ALA A 569 37.53 8.49 5.43
CA ALA A 569 38.56 7.95 4.55
C ALA A 569 39.82 7.54 5.33
N ALA A 570 40.69 6.75 4.70
CA ALA A 570 41.86 6.15 5.33
C ALA A 570 42.86 7.17 5.94
N ASP A 571 42.90 8.40 5.43
CA ASP A 571 43.73 9.47 5.98
C ASP A 571 43.18 10.05 7.30
N SER A 572 41.87 10.01 7.46
CA SER A 572 41.12 10.54 8.60
C SER A 572 40.81 9.47 9.66
N ASP A 573 40.92 8.18 9.31
CA ASP A 573 40.85 7.04 10.23
C ASP A 573 42.10 6.13 10.18
N PRO A 574 43.30 6.64 10.52
CA PRO A 574 44.54 5.89 10.41
C PRO A 574 44.63 4.69 11.37
N LEU A 575 43.78 4.66 12.40
CA LEU A 575 43.69 3.55 13.37
C LEU A 575 42.56 2.58 13.03
N GLY A 576 41.78 2.83 11.96
CA GLY A 576 40.66 2.01 11.52
C GLY A 576 39.53 1.89 12.54
N ARG A 577 39.35 2.87 13.45
CA ARG A 577 38.33 2.82 14.50
C ARG A 577 36.92 2.93 13.94
N GLN A 578 36.71 3.85 13.00
CA GLN A 578 35.43 4.00 12.32
C GLN A 578 35.19 2.84 11.36
N ALA A 579 36.23 2.42 10.62
CA ALA A 579 36.15 1.25 9.75
C ALA A 579 35.73 -0.01 10.54
N THR A 580 36.37 -0.28 11.69
CA THR A 580 36.01 -1.42 12.55
C THR A 580 34.58 -1.33 13.07
N PHE A 581 34.09 -0.12 13.37
CA PHE A 581 32.70 0.08 13.79
C PHE A 581 31.72 -0.23 12.66
N VAL A 582 31.98 0.32 11.47
CA VAL A 582 31.18 0.07 10.26
C VAL A 582 31.14 -1.43 9.94
N ASP A 583 32.27 -2.11 10.01
CA ASP A 583 32.36 -3.57 9.76
C ASP A 583 31.49 -4.35 10.74
N GLY A 584 31.57 -3.99 12.02
CA GLY A 584 30.72 -4.58 13.06
C GLY A 584 29.24 -4.32 12.82
N LEU A 585 28.87 -3.10 12.42
CA LEU A 585 27.49 -2.68 12.19
C LEU A 585 26.89 -3.43 10.99
N VAL A 586 27.61 -3.49 9.87
CA VAL A 586 27.21 -4.27 8.68
C VAL A 586 27.07 -5.75 9.04
N ALA A 587 28.00 -6.30 9.82
CA ALA A 587 27.91 -7.69 10.26
C ALA A 587 26.68 -7.95 11.15
N SER A 588 26.33 -7.02 12.04
CA SER A 588 25.10 -7.10 12.84
C SER A 588 23.85 -7.02 11.96
N LEU A 589 23.81 -6.14 10.96
CA LEU A 589 22.70 -6.03 9.99
C LEU A 589 22.50 -7.31 9.16
N LEU A 590 23.58 -8.08 8.95
CA LEU A 590 23.58 -9.34 8.19
C LEU A 590 23.57 -10.60 9.07
N GLY A 591 23.31 -10.45 10.37
CA GLY A 591 22.93 -11.58 11.22
C GLY A 591 24.07 -12.18 12.02
N ARG A 592 25.18 -11.45 12.23
CA ARG A 592 26.22 -11.84 13.19
C ARG A 592 25.64 -11.92 14.60
N LYS A 593 25.43 -13.14 15.07
CA LYS A 593 24.93 -13.41 16.44
C LYS A 593 26.05 -13.34 17.47
N VAL A 594 25.72 -12.80 18.64
CA VAL A 594 26.62 -12.77 19.82
C VAL A 594 26.93 -14.19 20.31
N VAL A 595 25.98 -15.12 20.19
CA VAL A 595 26.17 -16.55 20.46
C VAL A 595 26.31 -17.29 19.13
N LYS A 596 27.50 -17.83 18.88
CA LYS A 596 27.76 -18.68 17.71
C LYS A 596 27.09 -20.05 17.94
N ALA A 597 26.30 -20.51 16.97
CA ALA A 597 25.64 -21.81 17.01
C ALA A 597 26.64 -22.97 16.93
#